data_AF-A0A2S0HVG4-F1
#
_entry.id   AF-A0A2S0HVG4-F1
#
_cell.length_a   1.000
_cell.length_b   1.000
_cell.length_c   1.000
_cell.angle_alpha   90.00
_cell.angle_beta   90.00
_cell.angle_gamma   90.00
#
_symmetry.space_group_name_H-M   'P 1'
#
loop_
_entity.id
_entity.type
_entity.pdbx_description
1 polymer ?
#
loop_
_entity_poly.entity_id
_entity_poly.type
_entity_poly.pdbx_seq_one_letter_code
_entity_poly.pdbx_strand_id
1 'polypeptide(L)'
;MKKDLPAFLIKWLGFTALLFAIHYYIFISFYSEISLYFPLWAIYTFNAALVLLVFLIVRVQMARGYTKTYNLFLILTISKMALAIVFLLPLFAGKAENAVVDVINFFIPYFLFLGFEIFQLNIFFKKEETN
;
A
#
# COMPACT_ATOMS: atom_id res chain seq x y z
N MET A 1 -8.69 -16.38 14.32
CA MET A 1 -9.51 -16.14 13.12
C MET A 1 -10.43 -14.89 13.15
N LYS A 2 -11.36 -14.70 14.12
CA LYS A 2 -12.29 -13.53 14.08
C LYS A 2 -11.68 -12.19 14.51
N LYS A 3 -10.63 -12.19 15.35
CA LYS A 3 -10.01 -10.96 15.91
C LYS A 3 -8.87 -10.38 15.06
N ASP A 4 -8.41 -11.11 14.04
CA ASP A 4 -7.21 -10.75 13.27
C ASP A 4 -7.49 -9.65 12.23
N LEU A 5 -8.69 -9.64 11.65
CA LEU A 5 -9.11 -8.62 10.68
C LEU A 5 -9.34 -7.25 11.34
N PRO A 6 -10.11 -7.12 12.44
CA PRO A 6 -10.26 -5.81 13.10
C PRO A 6 -8.92 -5.23 13.57
N ALA A 7 -8.03 -6.06 14.13
CA ALA A 7 -6.71 -5.62 14.57
C ALA A 7 -5.84 -5.15 13.38
N PHE A 8 -5.89 -5.86 12.25
CA PHE A 8 -5.23 -5.44 11.03
C PHE A 8 -5.78 -4.10 10.52
N LEU A 9 -7.11 -3.94 10.45
CA LEU A 9 -7.77 -2.73 9.96
C LEU A 9 -7.41 -1.51 10.81
N ILE A 10 -7.39 -1.64 12.14
CA ILE A 10 -6.98 -0.54 13.03
C ILE A 10 -5.52 -0.13 12.76
N LYS A 11 -4.62 -1.09 12.66
CA LYS A 11 -3.20 -0.82 12.34
C LYS A 11 -3.04 -0.19 10.96
N TRP A 12 -3.76 -0.70 9.96
CA TRP A 12 -3.73 -0.22 8.57
C TRP A 12 -4.29 1.20 8.45
N LEU A 13 -5.43 1.49 9.10
CA LEU A 13 -6.00 2.83 9.15
C LEU A 13 -5.07 3.80 9.89
N GLY A 14 -4.57 3.41 11.06
CA GLY A 14 -3.65 4.24 11.85
C GLY A 14 -2.36 4.56 11.10
N PHE A 15 -1.76 3.56 10.44
CA PHE A 15 -0.58 3.74 9.61
C PHE A 15 -0.83 4.66 8.41
N THR A 16 -1.94 4.43 7.68
CA THR A 16 -2.33 5.25 6.52
C THR A 16 -2.59 6.69 6.93
N ALA A 17 -3.38 6.92 7.98
CA ALA A 17 -3.74 8.25 8.45
C ALA A 17 -2.52 9.02 8.98
N LEU A 18 -1.65 8.36 9.75
CA LEU A 18 -0.43 8.97 10.28
C LEU A 18 0.51 9.40 9.16
N LEU A 19 0.80 8.49 8.22
CA LEU A 19 1.68 8.81 7.09
C LEU A 19 1.08 9.90 6.20
N PHE A 20 -0.24 9.87 5.95
CA PHE A 20 -0.91 10.89 5.15
C PHE A 20 -0.84 12.25 5.84
N ALA A 21 -1.12 12.31 7.14
CA ALA A 21 -1.07 13.56 7.89
C ALA A 21 0.33 14.19 7.89
N ILE A 22 1.38 13.38 8.10
CA ILE A 22 2.77 13.85 8.07
C ILE A 22 3.13 14.37 6.68
N HIS A 23 2.85 13.60 5.63
CA HIS A 23 3.20 13.99 4.26
C HIS A 23 2.40 15.21 3.79
N TYR A 24 1.11 15.26 4.11
CA TYR A 24 0.25 16.40 3.79
C TYR A 24 0.71 17.67 4.52
N TYR A 25 1.08 17.57 5.80
CA TYR A 25 1.63 18.69 6.57
C TYR A 25 2.95 19.22 5.98
N ILE A 26 3.86 18.32 5.58
CA ILE A 26 5.11 18.71 4.91
C ILE A 26 4.81 19.38 3.56
N PHE A 27 3.90 18.82 2.77
CA PHE A 27 3.54 19.35 1.46
C PHE A 27 2.95 20.76 1.55
N ILE A 28 1.98 20.98 2.43
CA ILE A 28 1.35 22.31 2.57
C ILE A 28 2.30 23.35 3.17
N SER A 29 3.25 22.94 4.01
CA SER A 29 4.18 23.88 4.67
C SER A 29 5.35 24.30 3.78
N PHE A 30 5.83 23.41 2.91
CA PHE A 30 7.07 23.62 2.15
C PHE A 30 6.90 23.62 0.63
N TYR A 31 5.78 23.08 0.12
CA TYR A 31 5.61 22.76 -1.30
C TYR A 31 4.22 23.14 -1.85
N SER A 32 3.47 24.02 -1.16
CA SER A 32 2.10 24.40 -1.53
C SER A 32 1.96 25.03 -2.93
N GLU A 33 3.05 25.62 -3.44
CA GLU A 33 3.13 26.25 -4.76
C GLU A 33 3.33 25.22 -5.90
N ILE A 34 3.71 23.97 -5.58
CA ILE A 34 3.98 22.94 -6.59
C ILE A 34 2.68 22.26 -7.00
N SER A 35 2.39 22.25 -8.31
CA SER A 35 1.28 21.47 -8.85
C SER A 35 1.66 19.98 -8.87
N LEU A 36 0.84 19.13 -8.25
CA LEU A 36 0.97 17.67 -8.33
C LEU A 36 -0.01 17.13 -9.36
N TYR A 37 0.48 16.30 -10.28
CA TYR A 37 -0.39 15.58 -11.22
C TYR A 37 -1.27 14.58 -10.45
N PHE A 38 -0.67 13.85 -9.50
CA PHE A 38 -1.41 12.99 -8.59
C PHE A 38 -1.60 13.66 -7.24
N PRO A 39 -2.84 13.98 -6.82
CA PRO A 39 -3.06 14.53 -5.51
C PRO A 39 -2.72 13.47 -4.44
N LEU A 40 -2.14 13.91 -3.32
CA LEU A 40 -1.66 12.99 -2.27
C LEU A 40 -2.72 12.01 -1.80
N TRP A 41 -3.99 12.43 -1.68
CA TRP A 41 -5.07 11.53 -1.27
C TRP A 41 -5.24 10.34 -2.22
N ALA A 42 -5.02 10.52 -3.52
CA ALA A 42 -5.13 9.45 -4.51
C ALA A 42 -3.98 8.44 -4.37
N ILE A 43 -2.76 8.92 -4.13
CA ILE A 43 -1.58 8.08 -3.88
C ILE A 43 -1.80 7.19 -2.66
N TYR A 44 -2.28 7.79 -1.56
CA TYR A 44 -2.51 7.06 -0.31
C TYR A 44 -3.68 6.10 -0.42
N THR A 45 -4.78 6.50 -1.06
CA THR A 45 -5.93 5.62 -1.29
C THR A 45 -5.52 4.42 -2.13
N PHE A 46 -4.75 4.62 -3.20
CA PHE A 46 -4.26 3.55 -4.07
C PHE A 46 -3.39 2.54 -3.29
N ASN A 47 -2.37 3.02 -2.59
CA ASN A 47 -1.46 2.14 -1.84
C ASN A 47 -2.18 1.42 -0.68
N ALA A 48 -3.01 2.13 0.08
CA ALA A 48 -3.76 1.56 1.18
C ALA A 48 -4.77 0.50 0.69
N ALA A 49 -5.48 0.77 -0.42
CA ALA A 49 -6.41 -0.18 -1.01
C ALA A 49 -5.72 -1.46 -1.49
N LEU A 50 -4.53 -1.35 -2.11
CA LEU A 50 -3.77 -2.52 -2.54
C LEU A 50 -3.32 -3.39 -1.37
N VAL A 51 -2.78 -2.80 -0.31
CA VAL A 51 -2.39 -3.56 0.90
C VAL A 51 -3.60 -4.27 1.52
N LEU A 52 -4.74 -3.58 1.59
CA LEU A 52 -5.98 -4.18 2.08
C LEU A 52 -6.43 -5.35 1.19
N LEU A 53 -6.39 -5.18 -0.13
CA LEU A 53 -6.77 -6.20 -1.10
C LEU A 53 -5.87 -7.44 -1.00
N VAL A 54 -4.56 -7.26 -0.93
CA VAL A 54 -3.60 -8.37 -0.74
C VAL A 54 -3.93 -9.13 0.54
N PHE A 55 -4.09 -8.43 1.67
CA PHE A 55 -4.41 -9.05 2.94
C PHE A 55 -5.74 -9.84 2.89
N LEU A 56 -6.79 -9.27 2.29
CA LEU A 56 -8.09 -9.92 2.16
C LEU A 56 -8.03 -11.18 1.30
N ILE A 57 -7.37 -11.13 0.14
CA ILE A 57 -7.23 -12.29 -0.75
C ILE A 57 -6.46 -13.40 -0.04
N VAL A 58 -5.32 -13.08 0.56
CA VAL A 58 -4.51 -14.05 1.32
C VAL A 58 -5.35 -14.71 2.42
N ARG A 59 -6.04 -13.90 3.23
CA ARG A 59 -6.89 -14.38 4.33
C ARG A 59 -8.03 -15.29 3.86
N VAL A 60 -8.73 -14.90 2.79
CA VAL A 60 -9.84 -15.69 2.24
C VAL A 60 -9.33 -17.02 1.68
N GLN A 61 -8.20 -17.03 0.98
CA GLN A 61 -7.63 -18.25 0.43
C GLN A 61 -7.12 -19.20 1.53
N MET A 62 -6.52 -18.66 2.59
CA MET A 62 -6.18 -19.45 3.78
C MET A 62 -7.40 -20.06 4.45
N ALA A 63 -8.48 -19.29 4.64
CA ALA A 63 -9.73 -19.79 5.20
C ALA A 63 -10.38 -20.90 4.35
N ARG A 64 -10.02 -20.99 3.05
CA ARG A 64 -10.42 -22.06 2.12
C ARG A 64 -9.46 -23.26 2.12
N GLY A 65 -8.46 -23.29 3.00
CA GLY A 65 -7.48 -24.38 3.11
C GLY A 65 -6.34 -24.32 2.10
N TYR A 66 -6.08 -23.17 1.46
CA TYR A 66 -4.95 -23.03 0.56
C TYR A 66 -3.62 -23.10 1.32
N THR A 67 -2.73 -24.01 0.93
CA THR A 67 -1.50 -24.32 1.67
C THR A 67 -0.25 -23.56 1.18
N LYS A 68 -0.29 -22.97 -0.02
CA LYS A 68 0.86 -22.25 -0.63
C LYS A 68 0.79 -20.73 -0.43
N THR A 69 0.37 -20.30 0.74
CA THR A 69 0.02 -18.89 1.01
C THR A 69 1.15 -17.91 0.76
N TYR A 70 2.40 -18.30 1.03
CA TYR A 70 3.57 -17.46 0.73
C TYR A 70 3.72 -17.20 -0.78
N ASN A 71 3.52 -18.22 -1.62
CA ASN A 71 3.57 -18.07 -3.08
C ASN A 71 2.44 -17.16 -3.57
N LEU A 72 1.24 -17.29 -3.01
CA LEU A 72 0.12 -16.41 -3.32
C LEU A 72 0.45 -14.96 -2.96
N PHE A 73 1.02 -14.73 -1.79
CA PHE A 73 1.47 -13.39 -1.37
C PHE A 73 2.49 -12.81 -2.36
N LEU A 74 3.50 -13.58 -2.76
CA LEU A 74 4.50 -13.13 -3.73
C LEU A 74 3.87 -12.76 -5.08
N ILE A 75 2.97 -13.60 -5.61
CA ILE A 75 2.27 -13.32 -6.88
C ILE A 75 1.46 -12.03 -6.76
N LEU A 76 0.67 -11.88 -5.70
CA LEU A 76 -0.13 -10.67 -5.47
C LEU A 76 0.74 -9.42 -5.33
N THR A 77 1.89 -9.55 -4.68
CA THR A 77 2.85 -8.44 -4.52
C THR A 77 3.46 -8.04 -5.87
N ILE A 78 3.83 -9.00 -6.71
CA ILE A 78 4.30 -8.74 -8.09
C ILE A 78 3.20 -8.07 -8.91
N SER A 79 1.96 -8.58 -8.85
CA SER A 79 0.81 -7.96 -9.53
C SER A 79 0.59 -6.51 -9.05
N LYS A 80 0.74 -6.25 -7.75
CA LYS A 80 0.68 -4.91 -7.18
C LYS A 80 1.76 -3.99 -7.76
N MET A 81 2.99 -4.48 -7.94
CA MET A 81 4.06 -3.70 -8.57
C MET A 81 3.69 -3.33 -10.01
N ALA A 82 3.10 -4.27 -10.77
CA ALA A 82 2.61 -3.98 -12.12
C ALA A 82 1.49 -2.92 -12.12
N LEU A 83 0.55 -2.99 -11.16
CA LEU A 83 -0.49 -1.97 -10.99
C LEU A 83 0.08 -0.60 -10.63
N ALA A 84 1.14 -0.53 -9.83
CA ALA A 84 1.84 0.72 -9.53
C ALA A 84 2.42 1.36 -10.80
N ILE A 85 3.01 0.56 -11.70
CA ILE A 85 3.50 1.05 -13.00
C ILE A 85 2.33 1.59 -13.85
N VAL A 86 1.21 0.87 -13.89
CA VAL A 86 0.00 1.32 -14.62
C VAL A 86 -0.54 2.63 -14.02
N PHE A 87 -0.54 2.77 -12.70
CA PHE A 87 -0.94 4.00 -12.02
C PHE A 87 -0.04 5.18 -12.42
N LEU A 88 1.27 4.96 -12.53
CA LEU A 88 2.25 5.99 -12.91
C LEU A 88 2.34 6.25 -14.43
N LEU A 89 1.66 5.45 -15.26
CA LEU A 89 1.70 5.55 -16.72
C LEU A 89 1.44 6.98 -17.26
N PRO A 90 0.49 7.77 -16.73
CA PRO A 90 0.29 9.14 -17.16
C PRO A 90 1.53 10.04 -17.05
N LEU A 91 2.42 9.79 -16.07
CA LEU A 91 3.67 10.55 -15.93
C LEU A 91 4.65 10.21 -17.06
N PHE A 92 4.77 8.93 -17.40
CA PHE A 92 5.63 8.48 -18.49
C PHE A 92 5.14 8.96 -19.87
N ALA A 93 3.83 9.21 -19.98
CA ALA A 93 3.23 9.82 -21.17
C ALA A 93 3.41 11.35 -21.25
N GLY A 94 4.17 11.96 -20.34
CA GLY A 94 4.50 13.39 -20.37
C GLY A 94 3.37 14.33 -19.94
N LYS A 95 2.37 13.83 -19.20
CA LYS A 95 1.21 14.64 -18.77
C LYS A 95 1.46 15.48 -17.52
N ALA A 96 2.59 15.27 -16.84
CA ALA A 96 2.93 15.95 -15.59
C ALA A 96 3.96 17.06 -15.81
N GLU A 97 3.71 18.20 -15.17
CA GLU A 97 4.61 19.35 -15.17
C GLU A 97 5.94 19.02 -14.46
N ASN A 98 5.85 18.33 -13.32
CA ASN A 98 7.00 17.96 -12.49
C ASN A 98 7.03 16.45 -12.22
N ALA A 99 7.22 15.64 -13.28
CA ALA A 99 7.16 14.18 -13.20
C ALA A 99 8.05 13.57 -12.10
N VAL A 100 9.24 14.12 -11.86
CA VAL A 100 10.15 13.65 -10.79
C VAL A 100 9.52 13.81 -9.41
N VAL A 101 8.85 14.94 -9.16
CA VAL A 101 8.19 15.23 -7.89
C VAL A 101 7.02 14.27 -7.67
N ASP A 102 6.19 14.03 -8.68
CA ASP A 102 5.09 13.05 -8.61
C ASP A 102 5.60 11.63 -8.35
N VAL A 103 6.69 11.23 -9.01
CA VAL A 103 7.34 9.92 -8.81
C VAL A 103 7.81 9.76 -7.37
N ILE A 104 8.52 10.75 -6.80
CA ILE A 104 9.01 10.70 -5.42
C ILE A 104 7.84 10.64 -4.42
N ASN A 105 6.81 11.47 -4.62
CA ASN A 105 5.62 11.49 -3.79
C ASN A 105 4.83 10.17 -3.83
N PHE A 106 4.96 9.39 -4.91
CA PHE A 106 4.37 8.06 -5.01
C PHE A 106 5.24 6.97 -4.37
N PHE A 107 6.54 6.93 -4.71
CA PHE A 107 7.41 5.82 -4.33
C PHE A 107 7.73 5.77 -2.84
N ILE A 108 7.84 6.93 -2.17
CA ILE A 108 8.10 6.95 -0.71
C ILE A 108 6.94 6.27 0.04
N PRO A 109 5.67 6.69 -0.10
CA PRO A 109 4.55 5.97 0.48
C PRO A 109 4.48 4.51 0.03
N TYR A 110 4.70 4.22 -1.26
CA TYR A 110 4.65 2.85 -1.78
C TYR A 110 5.58 1.89 -1.03
N PHE A 111 6.84 2.27 -0.79
CA PHE A 111 7.78 1.43 -0.06
C PHE A 111 7.40 1.28 1.42
N LEU A 112 6.88 2.33 2.05
CA LEU A 112 6.38 2.26 3.42
C LEU A 112 5.18 1.30 3.53
N PHE A 113 4.24 1.37 2.60
CA PHE A 113 3.11 0.44 2.53
C PHE A 113 3.54 -0.99 2.22
N LEU A 114 4.54 -1.20 1.36
CA LEU A 114 5.13 -2.51 1.10
C LEU A 114 5.78 -3.10 2.35
N GLY A 115 6.56 -2.29 3.08
CA GLY A 115 7.17 -2.72 4.35
C GLY A 115 6.12 -3.09 5.40
N PHE A 116 5.09 -2.27 5.56
CA PHE A 116 3.96 -2.55 6.44
C PHE A 116 3.24 -3.86 6.06
N GLU A 117 2.98 -4.08 4.79
CA GLU A 117 2.33 -5.30 4.26
C GLU A 117 3.15 -6.55 4.61
N ILE A 118 4.45 -6.54 4.30
CA ILE A 118 5.36 -7.66 4.59
C ILE A 118 5.37 -7.97 6.08
N PHE A 119 5.49 -6.94 6.93
CA PHE A 119 5.52 -7.10 8.38
C PHE A 119 4.23 -7.72 8.92
N GLN A 120 3.08 -7.22 8.49
CA GLN A 120 1.77 -7.67 8.97
C GLN A 120 1.44 -9.09 8.49
N LEU A 121 1.78 -9.44 7.25
CA LEU A 121 1.58 -10.79 6.72
C LEU A 121 2.54 -11.80 7.35
N ASN A 122 3.78 -11.41 7.68
CA ASN A 122 4.70 -12.28 8.42
C ASN A 122 4.14 -12.65 9.80
N ILE A 123 3.60 -11.66 10.54
CA ILE A 123 2.93 -11.90 11.82
C ILE A 123 1.72 -12.82 11.64
N PHE A 124 0.93 -12.61 10.58
CA PHE A 124 -0.24 -13.41 10.28
C PHE A 124 0.13 -14.88 9.99
N PHE A 125 1.16 -15.13 9.16
CA PHE A 125 1.61 -16.48 8.85
C PHE A 125 2.18 -17.23 10.06
N LYS A 126 3.02 -16.58 10.87
CA LYS A 126 3.56 -17.19 12.11
C LYS A 126 2.47 -17.61 13.09
N LYS A 127 1.39 -16.84 13.17
CA LYS A 127 0.27 -17.15 14.04
C LYS A 127 -0.49 -18.39 13.57
N GLU A 128 -0.57 -18.63 12.28
CA GLU A 128 -1.25 -19.80 11.71
C GLU A 128 -0.37 -21.06 11.77
N GLU A 129 0.96 -20.94 11.73
CA GLU A 129 1.87 -22.08 11.96
C GLU A 129 1.88 -22.58 13.42
N THR A 130 1.44 -21.76 14.38
CA THR A 130 1.48 -22.05 15.83
C THR A 130 0.12 -22.47 16.41
N ASN A 131 -0.94 -22.54 15.60
CA ASN A 131 -2.27 -23.02 16.00
C ASN A 131 -2.64 -24.30 15.23
#